data_AF-A0A1R3HMY3-F1
#
_entry.id   AF-A0A1R3HMY3-F1
#
_cell.length_a   1.000
_cell.length_b   1.000
_cell.length_c   1.000
_cell.angle_alpha   90.00
_cell.angle_beta   90.00
_cell.angle_gamma   90.00
#
_symmetry.space_group_name_H-M   'P 1'
#
loop_
_entity.id
_entity.type
_entity.pdbx_description
1 polymer ?
#
loop_
_entity_poly.entity_id
_entity_poly.type
_entity_poly.pdbx_seq_one_letter_code
_entity_poly.pdbx_strand_id
1 'polypeptide(L)'
;MIRGITIIRLAGGHSYCFFNGYIHRLAFMGYTDNWVLLSFDVCNEVFHLFTLPNNIKISHSDTVRIDVFRGLLSLFNPVIERENYCDIWVMKEYEPPLFLEILCKSSGKKSRFAAGTKAGFSVSVINRKLDSGSPLALHIEALKEGEEPISFGPDALLVNYGNGWKLQTVTEVDDFSGMEGVRQVSINAASRPGTSFNCLYIKKKLVLAFVVMFMLAGIILFINSYM
;
A
#
# COMPACT_ATOMS: atom_id res chain seq x y z
N MET A 1 25.66 -21.94 -2.92
CA MET A 1 24.72 -22.94 -2.37
C MET A 1 23.34 -22.28 -2.30
N ILE A 2 22.53 -22.44 -3.34
CA ILE A 2 21.19 -21.82 -3.41
C ILE A 2 20.25 -22.72 -2.61
N ARG A 3 19.78 -22.25 -1.45
CA ARG A 3 18.79 -22.95 -0.64
C ARG A 3 17.39 -22.66 -1.20
N GLY A 4 16.71 -23.70 -1.69
CA GLY A 4 15.26 -23.77 -1.88
C GLY A 4 14.66 -22.83 -2.93
N ILE A 5 14.46 -23.32 -4.15
CA ILE A 5 13.55 -22.67 -5.10
C ILE A 5 12.12 -23.07 -4.71
N THR A 6 11.36 -22.14 -4.14
CA THR A 6 9.94 -22.32 -3.84
C THR A 6 9.13 -22.04 -5.10
N ILE A 7 8.60 -23.09 -5.73
CA ILE A 7 7.75 -22.95 -6.91
C ILE A 7 6.33 -22.59 -6.46
N ILE A 8 5.90 -21.37 -6.78
CA ILE A 8 4.52 -20.90 -6.54
C ILE A 8 3.75 -21.07 -7.85
N ARG A 9 2.69 -21.89 -7.84
CA ARG A 9 1.79 -22.01 -8.99
C ARG A 9 0.60 -21.08 -8.81
N LEU A 10 0.42 -20.19 -9.79
CA LEU A 10 -0.73 -19.30 -9.83
C LEU A 10 -1.93 -20.09 -10.37
N ALA A 11 -2.94 -20.33 -9.53
CA ALA A 11 -4.14 -21.06 -9.93
C ALA A 11 -4.96 -20.25 -10.97
N GLY A 12 -5.51 -20.94 -11.97
CA GLY A 12 -6.36 -20.34 -13.01
C GLY A 12 -7.76 -20.02 -12.47
N GLY A 13 -8.37 -18.93 -12.96
CA GLY A 13 -9.61 -18.36 -12.41
C GLY A 13 -9.31 -17.00 -11.76
N HIS A 14 -9.47 -15.93 -12.53
CA HIS A 14 -8.94 -14.61 -12.22
C HIS A 14 -9.61 -13.96 -11.00
N SER A 15 -8.94 -13.98 -9.85
CA SER A 15 -9.27 -13.05 -8.78
C SER A 15 -7.99 -12.57 -8.09
N TYR A 16 -7.71 -11.29 -8.29
CA TYR A 16 -6.72 -10.52 -7.55
C TYR A 16 -7.45 -9.28 -7.04
N CYS A 17 -7.00 -8.73 -5.91
CA CYS A 17 -7.50 -7.44 -5.45
C CYS A 17 -6.34 -6.54 -5.04
N PHE A 18 -6.53 -5.23 -5.16
CA PHE A 18 -5.59 -4.24 -4.65
C PHE A 18 -6.13 -3.67 -3.34
N PHE A 19 -5.37 -3.80 -2.26
CA PHE A 19 -5.77 -3.34 -0.94
C PHE A 19 -4.55 -2.93 -0.11
N ASN A 20 -4.63 -1.79 0.59
CA ASN A 20 -3.55 -1.28 1.45
C ASN A 20 -2.14 -1.18 0.82
N GLY A 21 -2.05 -0.95 -0.49
CA GLY A 21 -0.75 -0.88 -1.20
C GLY A 21 -0.22 -2.23 -1.69
N TYR A 22 -0.98 -3.32 -1.49
CA TYR A 22 -0.61 -4.66 -1.90
C TYR A 22 -1.54 -5.17 -3.02
N ILE A 23 -0.99 -5.99 -3.90
CA ILE A 23 -1.77 -6.84 -4.82
C ILE A 23 -1.90 -8.22 -4.18
N HIS A 24 -3.11 -8.62 -3.83
CA HIS A 24 -3.41 -9.90 -3.21
C HIS A 24 -3.94 -10.91 -4.22
N ARG A 25 -3.48 -12.16 -4.11
CA ARG A 25 -3.94 -13.28 -4.92
C ARG A 25 -3.81 -14.60 -4.17
N LEU A 26 -4.73 -15.53 -4.41
CA LEU A 26 -4.58 -16.91 -3.97
C LEU A 26 -3.57 -17.65 -4.84
N ALA A 27 -2.64 -18.33 -4.20
CA ALA A 27 -1.67 -19.18 -4.86
C ALA A 27 -1.70 -20.59 -4.28
N PHE A 28 -1.43 -21.58 -5.12
CA PHE A 28 -1.30 -22.97 -4.70
C PHE A 28 0.18 -23.33 -4.55
N MET A 29 0.52 -23.86 -3.38
CA MET A 29 1.87 -24.18 -2.99
C MET A 29 2.10 -25.70 -3.12
N GLY A 30 2.59 -26.14 -4.27
CA GLY A 30 2.59 -27.55 -4.65
C GLY A 30 3.46 -28.50 -3.81
N TYR A 31 4.36 -28.00 -2.96
CA TYR A 31 5.17 -28.86 -2.07
C TYR A 31 4.55 -29.05 -0.68
N THR A 32 3.71 -28.11 -0.23
CA THR A 32 2.95 -28.25 1.02
C THR A 32 1.52 -28.71 0.80
N ASP A 33 1.10 -28.81 -0.46
CA ASP A 33 -0.28 -29.11 -0.86
C ASP A 33 -1.31 -28.16 -0.21
N ASN A 34 -0.91 -26.89 -0.04
CA ASN A 34 -1.71 -25.89 0.65
C ASN A 34 -1.95 -24.65 -0.22
N TRP A 35 -3.11 -24.04 0.00
CA TRP A 35 -3.43 -22.72 -0.53
C TRP A 35 -2.91 -21.63 0.39
N VAL A 36 -2.31 -20.60 -0.21
CA VAL A 36 -1.74 -19.46 0.51
C VAL A 36 -2.24 -18.18 -0.13
N LEU A 37 -2.35 -17.14 0.69
CA LEU A 37 -2.54 -15.79 0.20
C LEU A 37 -1.17 -15.19 -0.12
N LEU A 38 -0.95 -14.91 -1.40
CA LEU A 38 0.20 -14.19 -1.90
C LEU A 38 -0.13 -12.69 -1.96
N SER A 39 0.67 -11.87 -1.32
CA SER A 39 0.55 -10.41 -1.38
C SER A 39 1.84 -9.82 -1.93
N PHE A 40 1.73 -8.96 -2.93
CA PHE A 40 2.87 -8.21 -3.47
C PHE A 40 2.79 -6.76 -3.00
N ASP A 41 3.75 -6.34 -2.19
CA ASP A 41 3.92 -4.94 -1.79
C ASP A 41 4.37 -4.13 -3.01
N VAL A 42 3.52 -3.23 -3.50
CA VAL A 42 3.82 -2.44 -4.69
C VAL A 42 4.90 -1.38 -4.40
N CYS A 43 5.03 -0.94 -3.16
CA CYS A 43 6.01 0.06 -2.75
C CYS A 43 7.40 -0.54 -2.59
N ASN A 44 7.48 -1.65 -1.86
CA ASN A 44 8.77 -2.29 -1.55
C ASN A 44 9.18 -3.37 -2.58
N GLU A 45 8.29 -3.72 -3.51
CA GLU A 45 8.49 -4.77 -4.51
C GLU A 45 8.78 -6.15 -3.87
N VAL A 46 8.20 -6.42 -2.69
CA VAL A 46 8.40 -7.65 -1.91
C VAL A 46 7.14 -8.51 -1.91
N PHE A 47 7.32 -9.84 -1.97
CA PHE A 47 6.23 -10.80 -1.80
C PHE A 47 6.11 -11.26 -0.34
N HIS A 48 4.88 -11.31 0.13
CA HIS A 48 4.48 -11.85 1.42
C HIS A 48 3.56 -13.04 1.19
N LEU A 49 3.81 -14.13 1.90
CA LEU A 49 2.92 -15.29 1.92
C LEU A 49 2.26 -15.40 3.28
N PHE A 50 0.96 -15.64 3.26
CA PHE A 50 0.17 -15.88 4.45
C PHE A 50 -0.51 -17.23 4.31
N THR A 51 -0.35 -18.07 5.33
CA THR A 51 -1.10 -19.31 5.45
C THR A 51 -2.55 -18.98 5.69
N LEU A 52 -3.45 -19.67 4.98
CA LEU A 52 -4.87 -19.56 5.27
C LEU A 52 -5.17 -20.20 6.64
N PRO A 53 -6.18 -19.70 7.38
CA PRO A 53 -6.68 -20.35 8.57
C PRO A 53 -7.02 -21.83 8.33
N ASN A 54 -6.70 -22.70 9.31
CA ASN A 54 -6.83 -24.16 9.19
C ASN A 54 -8.25 -24.68 8.88
N ASN A 55 -9.27 -23.86 9.13
CA ASN A 55 -10.67 -24.17 8.86
C ASN A 55 -11.09 -23.87 7.41
N ILE A 56 -10.25 -23.17 6.63
CA ILE A 56 -10.48 -22.92 5.22
C ILE A 56 -9.80 -24.03 4.42
N LYS A 57 -10.60 -24.94 3.88
CA LYS A 57 -10.13 -25.97 2.95
C LYS A 57 -10.61 -25.59 1.55
N ILE A 58 -9.66 -25.28 0.68
CA ILE A 58 -9.93 -24.98 -0.73
C ILE A 58 -9.54 -26.22 -1.53
N SER A 59 -10.52 -26.82 -2.20
CA SER A 59 -10.28 -27.88 -3.18
C SER A 59 -9.72 -27.29 -4.48
N HIS A 60 -9.01 -28.09 -5.27
CA HIS A 60 -8.59 -27.72 -6.62
C HIS A 60 -9.76 -27.40 -7.57
N SER A 61 -10.96 -27.86 -7.25
CA SER A 61 -12.20 -27.60 -7.99
C SER A 61 -12.89 -26.30 -7.60
N ASP A 62 -12.48 -25.65 -6.50
CA ASP A 62 -13.23 -24.52 -5.94
C ASP A 62 -12.91 -23.21 -6.65
N THR A 63 -13.94 -22.44 -6.98
CA THR A 63 -13.80 -21.13 -7.63
C THR A 63 -13.71 -20.02 -6.59
N VAL A 64 -12.61 -19.96 -5.85
CA VAL A 64 -12.45 -18.97 -4.78
C VAL A 64 -12.05 -17.59 -5.33
N ARG A 65 -12.67 -16.53 -4.82
CA ARG A 65 -12.36 -15.13 -5.15
C ARG A 65 -11.83 -14.36 -3.94
N ILE A 66 -10.95 -13.39 -4.18
CA ILE A 66 -10.53 -12.40 -3.20
C ILE A 66 -11.16 -11.06 -3.56
N ASP A 67 -11.69 -10.35 -2.57
CA ASP A 67 -12.20 -8.99 -2.71
C ASP A 67 -12.02 -8.20 -1.40
N VAL A 68 -12.38 -6.91 -1.41
CA VAL A 68 -12.38 -6.03 -0.23
C VAL A 68 -13.82 -5.78 0.21
N PHE A 69 -14.21 -6.37 1.33
CA PHE A 69 -15.53 -6.16 1.92
C PHE A 69 -15.42 -5.24 3.14
N ARG A 70 -16.07 -4.07 3.07
CA ARG A 70 -16.09 -3.07 4.16
C ARG A 70 -14.70 -2.66 4.67
N GLY A 71 -13.74 -2.54 3.75
CA GLY A 71 -12.37 -2.16 4.09
C GLY A 71 -11.55 -3.27 4.75
N LEU A 72 -11.98 -4.54 4.61
CA LEU A 72 -11.25 -5.71 5.04
C LEU A 72 -11.03 -6.65 3.87
N LEU A 73 -9.88 -7.31 3.84
CA LEU A 73 -9.60 -8.34 2.84
C LEU A 73 -10.51 -9.54 3.08
N SER A 74 -11.14 -10.04 2.03
CA SER A 74 -12.15 -11.08 2.11
C SER A 74 -12.02 -12.12 1.00
N LEU A 75 -12.41 -13.35 1.35
CA LEU A 75 -12.41 -14.51 0.48
C LEU A 75 -13.85 -14.97 0.26
N PHE A 76 -14.26 -15.16 -0.98
CA PHE A 76 -15.57 -15.64 -1.37
C PHE A 76 -15.42 -17.02 -1.99
N ASN A 77 -16.12 -18.01 -1.45
CA ASN A 77 -16.25 -19.31 -2.09
C ASN A 77 -17.67 -19.46 -2.66
N PRO A 78 -17.92 -19.05 -3.92
CA PRO A 78 -19.15 -19.38 -4.60
C PRO A 78 -19.18 -20.88 -4.90
N VAL A 79 -20.01 -21.63 -4.17
CA VAL A 79 -20.32 -23.02 -4.51
C VAL A 79 -21.24 -23.01 -5.73
N ILE A 80 -20.71 -23.35 -6.91
CA ILE A 80 -21.46 -23.23 -8.17
C ILE A 80 -22.45 -24.39 -8.40
N GLU A 81 -22.44 -25.45 -7.59
CA GLU A 81 -23.33 -26.59 -7.83
C GLU A 81 -24.25 -26.90 -6.64
N ARG A 82 -25.51 -26.44 -6.79
CA ARG A 82 -26.76 -26.91 -6.17
C ARG A 82 -27.25 -26.25 -4.87
N GLU A 83 -26.47 -25.43 -4.18
CA GLU A 83 -26.96 -24.70 -3.00
C GLU A 83 -26.59 -23.21 -3.05
N ASN A 84 -27.59 -22.33 -2.92
CA ASN A 84 -27.47 -20.86 -3.09
C ASN A 84 -26.82 -20.15 -1.89
N TYR A 85 -25.79 -20.73 -1.25
CA TYR A 85 -25.02 -20.02 -0.23
C TYR A 85 -23.60 -19.73 -0.70
N CYS A 86 -23.09 -18.60 -0.24
CA CYS A 86 -21.73 -18.14 -0.48
C CYS A 86 -21.05 -17.99 0.88
N ASP A 87 -19.94 -18.68 1.07
CA ASP A 87 -19.13 -18.50 2.27
C ASP A 87 -18.24 -17.27 2.08
N ILE A 88 -18.40 -16.30 2.98
CA ILE A 88 -17.59 -15.09 3.04
C ILE A 88 -16.66 -15.19 4.25
N TRP A 89 -15.36 -15.20 3.99
CA TRP A 89 -14.34 -15.15 5.01
C TRP A 89 -13.69 -13.78 5.03
N VAL A 90 -13.64 -13.13 6.19
CA VAL A 90 -13.02 -11.81 6.34
C VAL A 90 -11.75 -11.96 7.17
N MET A 91 -10.61 -11.55 6.60
CA MET A 91 -9.30 -11.70 7.24
C MET A 91 -9.08 -10.57 8.24
N LYS A 92 -9.17 -10.89 9.54
CA LYS A 92 -8.94 -9.95 10.65
C LYS A 92 -7.47 -9.51 10.77
N GLU A 93 -6.52 -10.35 10.37
CA GLU A 93 -5.08 -10.04 10.45
C GLU A 93 -4.60 -9.04 9.39
N TYR A 94 -5.47 -8.64 8.44
CA TYR A 94 -5.22 -7.57 7.47
C TYR A 94 -5.81 -6.23 7.89
N GLU A 95 -5.86 -5.95 9.19
CA GLU A 95 -6.14 -4.59 9.63
C GLU A 95 -5.02 -3.68 9.12
N PRO A 96 -5.30 -2.65 8.28
CA PRO A 96 -4.36 -1.55 8.14
C PRO A 96 -4.01 -1.03 9.54
N PRO A 97 -2.89 -0.31 9.73
CA PRO A 97 -2.71 0.45 10.96
C PRO A 97 -4.02 1.20 11.22
N LEU A 98 -4.73 0.84 12.31
CA LEU A 98 -6.06 1.38 12.63
C LEU A 98 -6.04 2.91 12.62
N PHE A 99 -4.85 3.46 12.81
CA PHE A 99 -4.50 4.85 12.69
C PHE A 99 -3.02 4.99 12.29
N LEU A 100 -2.68 6.12 11.69
CA LEU A 100 -1.33 6.62 11.49
C LEU A 100 -0.96 7.53 12.65
N GLU A 101 0.24 7.35 13.22
CA GLU A 101 0.79 8.25 14.23
C GLU A 101 1.66 9.32 13.56
N ILE A 102 1.38 10.58 13.89
CA ILE A 102 2.17 11.74 13.46
C ILE A 102 2.80 12.38 14.69
N LEU A 103 4.11 12.49 14.70
CA LEU A 103 4.85 13.23 15.71
C LEU A 103 4.78 14.74 15.41
N CYS A 104 4.19 15.52 16.31
CA CYS A 104 4.26 16.96 16.24
C CYS A 104 5.61 17.44 16.77
N LYS A 105 6.48 17.95 15.90
CA LYS A 105 7.79 18.48 16.30
C LYS A 105 7.68 19.62 17.31
N SER A 106 6.74 20.55 17.11
CA SER A 106 6.60 21.70 17.99
C SER A 106 6.22 21.34 19.43
N SER A 107 5.49 20.24 19.65
CA SER A 107 5.01 19.85 20.99
C SER A 107 5.60 18.54 21.52
N GLY A 108 6.29 17.77 20.68
CA GLY A 108 6.73 16.41 20.96
C GLY A 108 5.59 15.39 21.09
N LYS A 109 4.32 15.80 20.97
CA LYS A 109 3.16 14.92 21.15
C LYS A 109 2.84 14.16 19.86
N LYS A 110 2.35 12.93 20.01
CA LYS A 110 1.84 12.13 18.90
C LYS A 110 0.33 12.32 18.72
N SER A 111 -0.10 12.50 17.48
CA SER A 111 -1.52 12.51 17.10
C SER A 111 -1.85 11.34 16.19
N ARG A 112 -3.06 10.79 16.32
CA ARG A 112 -3.54 9.62 15.57
C ARG A 112 -4.59 10.03 14.55
N PHE A 113 -4.46 9.55 13.33
CA PHE A 113 -5.38 9.83 12.22
C PHE A 113 -5.73 8.55 11.47
N ALA A 114 -6.93 8.46 10.90
CA ALA A 114 -7.26 7.35 10.01
C ALA A 114 -6.37 7.38 8.76
N ALA A 115 -5.95 6.22 8.26
CA ALA A 115 -5.27 6.12 6.97
C ALA A 115 -6.15 6.73 5.86
N GLY A 116 -5.54 7.42 4.91
CA GLY A 116 -6.27 8.12 3.85
C GLY A 116 -6.81 9.51 4.24
N THR A 117 -6.59 9.98 5.47
CA THR A 117 -6.95 11.37 5.84
C THR A 117 -6.11 12.37 5.05
N LYS A 118 -6.69 13.50 4.62
CA LYS A 118 -5.93 14.57 3.96
C LYS A 118 -4.92 15.20 4.91
N ALA A 119 -3.67 15.34 4.47
CA ALA A 119 -2.59 15.90 5.28
C ALA A 119 -2.90 17.32 5.78
N GLY A 120 -3.48 18.19 4.94
CA GLY A 120 -3.86 19.55 5.35
C GLY A 120 -4.91 19.58 6.46
N PHE A 121 -5.86 18.64 6.44
CA PHE A 121 -6.81 18.49 7.55
C PHE A 121 -6.08 18.09 8.84
N SER A 122 -5.17 17.12 8.77
CA SER A 122 -4.37 16.68 9.92
C SER A 122 -3.51 17.80 10.51
N VAL A 123 -2.85 18.60 9.66
CA VAL A 123 -2.09 19.79 10.09
C VAL A 123 -3.01 20.77 10.83
N SER A 124 -4.20 21.06 10.30
CA SER A 124 -5.15 21.97 10.96
C SER A 124 -5.58 21.48 12.36
N VAL A 125 -5.78 20.17 12.52
CA VAL A 125 -6.14 19.56 13.80
C VAL A 125 -4.98 19.59 14.78
N ILE A 126 -3.75 19.36 14.32
CA ILE A 126 -2.55 19.43 15.16
C ILE A 126 -2.32 20.87 15.64
N ASN A 127 -2.37 21.84 14.73
CA ASN A 127 -2.13 23.26 15.05
C ASN A 127 -3.14 23.81 16.06
N ARG A 128 -4.41 23.36 16.02
CA ARG A 128 -5.43 23.73 17.01
C ARG A 128 -5.15 23.21 18.43
N LYS A 129 -4.28 22.22 18.58
CA LYS A 129 -3.92 21.60 19.86
C LYS A 129 -2.60 22.12 20.43
N LEU A 130 -1.96 23.06 19.74
CA LEU A 130 -0.70 23.66 20.19
C LEU A 130 -0.96 24.68 21.30
N ASP A 131 -0.03 24.76 22.24
CA ASP A 131 -0.03 25.78 23.28
C ASP A 131 0.31 27.14 22.66
N SER A 132 -0.25 28.23 23.20
CA SER A 132 -0.02 29.58 22.68
C SER A 132 1.47 29.91 22.62
N GLY A 133 1.94 30.39 21.45
CA GLY A 133 3.35 30.70 21.21
C GLY A 133 4.18 29.56 20.62
N SER A 134 3.61 28.36 20.47
CA SER A 134 4.28 27.24 19.79
C SER A 134 4.34 27.45 18.26
N PRO A 135 5.46 27.13 17.59
CA PRO A 135 5.55 27.17 16.13
C PRO A 135 4.49 26.30 15.44
N LEU A 136 3.84 26.85 14.42
CA LEU A 136 2.84 26.11 13.67
C LEU A 136 3.49 25.05 12.77
N ALA A 137 2.84 23.90 12.66
CA ALA A 137 3.18 22.91 11.64
C ALA A 137 2.77 23.44 10.25
N LEU A 138 3.70 23.38 9.30
CA LEU A 138 3.50 23.80 7.92
C LEU A 138 2.94 22.65 7.08
N HIS A 139 3.58 21.49 7.18
CA HIS A 139 3.18 20.28 6.47
C HIS A 139 3.61 19.03 7.26
N ILE A 140 3.21 17.86 6.75
CA ILE A 140 3.60 16.56 7.29
C ILE A 140 4.59 15.95 6.30
N GLU A 141 5.60 15.25 6.83
CA GLU A 141 6.55 14.47 6.06
C GLU A 141 6.67 13.05 6.61
N ALA A 142 7.08 12.11 5.76
CA ALA A 142 7.57 10.81 6.19
C ALA A 142 9.10 10.86 6.25
N LEU A 143 9.66 10.58 7.43
CA LEU A 143 11.10 10.54 7.67
C LEU A 143 11.57 9.10 7.86
N LYS A 144 12.70 8.76 7.25
CA LYS A 144 13.46 7.55 7.51
C LYS A 144 14.94 7.89 7.59
N GLU A 145 15.64 7.25 8.53
CA GLU A 145 17.06 7.55 8.78
C GLU A 145 17.91 7.23 7.53
N GLY A 146 18.73 8.19 7.11
CA GLY A 146 19.59 8.06 5.93
C GLY A 146 18.89 8.23 4.58
N GLU A 147 17.58 8.53 4.58
CA GLU A 147 16.80 8.78 3.36
C GLU A 147 16.22 10.21 3.34
N GLU A 148 15.96 10.73 2.14
CA GLU A 148 15.34 12.03 1.96
C GLU A 148 13.86 11.99 2.43
N PRO A 149 13.38 12.98 3.20
CA PRO A 149 11.99 12.99 3.66
C PRO A 149 10.98 13.11 2.51
N ILE A 150 9.82 12.46 2.65
CA ILE A 150 8.74 12.56 1.68
C ILE A 150 7.68 13.55 2.20
N SER A 151 7.61 14.74 1.60
CA SER A 151 6.64 15.77 1.97
C SER A 151 5.23 15.48 1.43
N PHE A 152 4.22 15.67 2.28
CA PHE A 152 2.81 15.55 1.90
C PHE A 152 2.21 16.93 1.57
N GLY A 153 1.73 17.09 0.35
CA GLY A 153 0.91 18.25 -0.02
C GLY A 153 -0.42 18.30 0.75
N PRO A 154 -1.08 19.46 0.83
CA PRO A 154 -2.28 19.65 1.67
C PRO A 154 -3.45 18.72 1.30
N ASP A 155 -3.59 18.36 0.03
CA ASP A 155 -4.61 17.42 -0.47
C ASP A 155 -4.13 15.96 -0.54
N ALA A 156 -2.86 15.70 -0.23
CA ALA A 156 -2.33 14.34 -0.24
C ALA A 156 -2.95 13.50 0.88
N LEU A 157 -3.26 12.25 0.57
CA LEU A 157 -3.77 11.30 1.54
C LEU A 157 -2.60 10.74 2.36
N LEU A 158 -2.76 10.71 3.68
CA LEU A 158 -1.77 10.12 4.57
C LEU A 158 -1.70 8.61 4.37
N VAL A 159 -0.49 8.12 4.17
CA VAL A 159 -0.18 6.71 3.94
C VAL A 159 0.99 6.27 4.83
N ASN A 160 1.05 4.97 5.12
CA ASN A 160 2.21 4.37 5.75
C ASN A 160 3.16 3.85 4.66
N TYR A 161 4.41 4.33 4.66
CA TYR A 161 5.46 3.85 3.73
C TYR A 161 6.16 2.57 4.20
N GLY A 162 5.75 2.01 5.35
CA GLY A 162 6.25 0.75 5.85
C GLY A 162 7.48 0.92 6.76
N ASN A 163 8.30 -0.14 6.82
CA ASN A 163 9.29 -0.28 7.88
C ASN A 163 10.33 0.86 7.90
N GLY A 164 10.51 1.47 9.07
CA GLY A 164 11.46 2.56 9.30
C GLY A 164 10.95 3.97 8.98
N TRP A 165 9.83 4.10 8.27
CA TRP A 165 9.22 5.40 7.99
C TRP A 165 8.35 5.89 9.15
N LYS A 166 8.51 7.15 9.53
CA LYS A 166 7.74 7.80 10.60
C LYS A 166 7.17 9.11 10.10
N LEU A 167 5.88 9.36 10.36
CA LEU A 167 5.27 10.63 10.02
C LEU A 167 5.57 11.67 11.10
N GLN A 168 5.98 12.87 10.66
CA GLN A 168 6.20 14.00 11.55
C GLN A 168 5.76 15.31 10.90
N THR A 169 5.54 16.33 11.72
CA THR A 169 5.30 17.69 11.23
C THR A 169 6.60 18.44 11.00
N VAL A 170 6.65 19.24 9.96
CA VAL A 170 7.70 20.26 9.74
C VAL A 170 7.21 21.60 10.25
N THR A 171 8.07 22.35 10.93
CA THR A 171 7.76 23.70 11.45
C THR A 171 8.54 24.77 10.69
N GLU A 172 8.10 26.02 10.78
CA GLU A 172 8.81 27.17 10.17
C GLU A 172 10.29 27.24 10.59
N VAL A 173 10.61 26.84 11.82
CA VAL A 173 11.99 26.86 12.34
C VAL A 173 12.87 25.80 11.65
N ASP A 174 12.29 24.67 11.24
CA ASP A 174 13.01 23.60 10.54
C ASP A 174 13.34 23.98 9.09
N ASP A 175 12.44 24.71 8.41
CA ASP A 175 12.64 25.14 7.01
C ASP A 175 13.84 26.10 6.86
N PHE A 176 14.18 26.88 7.90
CA PHE A 176 15.32 27.81 7.87
C PHE A 176 16.67 27.16 8.14
N SER A 177 16.71 25.92 8.63
CA SER A 177 17.98 25.21 8.87
C SER A 177 18.68 24.75 7.59
N GLY A 178 18.00 24.85 6.44
CA GLY A 178 18.52 24.48 5.11
C GLY A 178 18.80 25.65 4.14
N MET A 179 18.62 26.92 4.53
CA MET A 179 18.85 28.07 3.64
C MET A 179 19.52 29.26 4.34
N GLU A 180 20.85 29.32 4.25
CA GLU A 180 21.53 30.62 4.17
C GLU A 180 21.07 31.32 2.88
N GLY A 181 20.23 32.35 3.04
CA GLY A 181 19.97 33.35 2.01
C GLY A 181 18.85 33.02 1.03
N VAL A 182 17.70 33.66 1.22
CA VAL A 182 17.09 34.64 0.29
C VAL A 182 15.71 35.02 0.82
N ARG A 183 15.38 36.31 0.68
CA ARG A 183 14.26 37.02 1.29
C ARG A 183 12.87 36.51 0.88
N GLN A 184 12.01 36.57 1.88
CA GLN A 184 10.55 36.50 1.94
C GLN A 184 9.80 37.14 0.74
N VAL A 185 8.80 36.42 0.21
CA VAL A 185 7.68 37.02 -0.52
C VAL A 185 6.38 36.35 -0.07
N SER A 186 5.51 37.14 0.56
CA SER A 186 4.10 36.83 0.75
C SER A 186 3.36 36.92 -0.58
N ILE A 187 2.58 35.90 -0.97
CA ILE A 187 1.61 36.04 -2.06
C ILE A 187 0.25 35.49 -1.64
N ASN A 188 -0.73 36.40 -1.71
CA ASN A 188 -2.15 36.19 -1.53
C ASN A 188 -2.76 35.23 -2.56
N ALA A 189 -3.98 34.79 -2.27
CA ALA A 189 -4.79 33.85 -3.02
C ALA A 189 -4.97 34.12 -4.53
N ALA A 190 -5.32 33.02 -5.21
CA ALA A 190 -5.97 32.85 -6.52
C ALA A 190 -5.09 32.80 -7.79
N SER A 191 -4.94 31.59 -8.35
CA SER A 191 -5.25 31.30 -9.76
C SER A 191 -5.23 29.79 -10.02
N ARG A 192 -6.25 29.28 -10.73
CA ARG A 192 -6.12 28.04 -11.53
C ARG A 192 -5.34 28.41 -12.78
N PRO A 193 -4.37 27.59 -13.22
CA PRO A 193 -4.61 26.61 -14.29
C PRO A 193 -3.90 25.27 -13.99
N GLY A 194 -4.39 24.12 -14.44
CA GLY A 194 -4.09 23.63 -15.78
C GLY A 194 -3.27 22.33 -15.68
N THR A 195 -3.99 21.21 -15.79
CA THR A 195 -3.54 19.88 -16.21
C THR A 195 -2.07 19.69 -16.62
N SER A 196 -1.36 18.82 -15.90
CA SER A 196 -0.71 17.65 -16.49
C SER A 196 -0.45 16.60 -15.40
N PHE A 197 -1.21 15.51 -15.45
CA PHE A 197 -0.93 14.34 -14.62
C PHE A 197 0.32 13.66 -15.19
N ASN A 198 1.34 13.39 -14.37
CA ASN A 198 2.39 12.41 -14.66
C ASN A 198 1.84 10.96 -14.61
N CYS A 199 0.71 10.73 -15.29
CA CYS A 199 0.07 9.43 -15.52
C CYS A 199 0.86 8.59 -16.55
N LEU A 200 1.86 9.18 -17.22
CA LEU A 200 2.65 8.49 -18.25
C LEU A 200 3.73 7.57 -17.67
N TYR A 201 4.22 7.83 -16.46
CA TYR A 201 5.30 7.04 -15.85
C TYR A 201 4.81 5.72 -15.26
N ILE A 202 3.63 5.74 -14.62
CA ILE A 202 2.99 4.55 -14.03
C ILE A 202 2.48 3.60 -15.13
N LYS A 203 2.00 4.15 -16.26
CA LYS A 203 1.55 3.34 -17.41
C LYS A 203 2.69 2.59 -18.11
N LYS A 204 3.87 3.19 -18.26
CA LYS A 204 5.00 2.55 -18.97
C LYS A 204 5.60 1.37 -18.19
N LYS A 205 5.70 1.46 -16.86
CA LYS A 205 6.20 0.36 -16.01
C LYS A 205 5.22 -0.83 -15.97
N LEU A 206 3.91 -0.57 -15.90
CA LEU A 206 2.90 -1.63 -15.89
C LEU A 206 2.87 -2.41 -17.22
N VAL A 207 2.96 -1.72 -18.36
CA VAL A 207 3.01 -2.36 -19.68
C VAL A 207 4.27 -3.20 -19.84
N LEU A 208 5.42 -2.72 -19.36
CA LEU A 208 6.67 -3.46 -19.42
C LEU A 208 6.61 -4.75 -18.59
N ALA A 209 6.10 -4.67 -17.36
CA ALA A 209 5.91 -5.85 -16.51
C ALA A 209 4.95 -6.86 -17.16
N PHE A 210 3.88 -6.38 -17.80
CA PHE A 210 2.94 -7.23 -18.53
C PHE A 210 3.65 -7.95 -19.69
N VAL A 211 4.38 -7.24 -20.55
CA VAL A 211 5.13 -7.84 -21.68
C VAL A 211 6.12 -8.90 -21.20
N VAL A 212 6.87 -8.63 -20.13
CA VAL A 212 7.82 -9.60 -19.57
C VAL A 212 7.10 -10.86 -19.07
N MET A 213 5.95 -10.73 -18.43
CA MET A 213 5.16 -11.90 -18.00
C MET A 213 4.68 -12.75 -19.17
N PHE A 214 4.23 -12.15 -20.28
CA PHE A 214 3.81 -12.92 -21.48
C PHE A 214 4.98 -13.60 -22.17
N MET A 215 6.16 -12.96 -22.24
CA MET A 215 7.36 -13.56 -22.81
C MET A 215 7.84 -14.77 -22.00
N LEU A 216 7.84 -14.66 -20.67
CA LEU A 216 8.20 -15.77 -19.79
C LEU A 216 7.21 -16.95 -19.90
N ALA A 217 5.90 -16.66 -19.97
CA ALA A 217 4.88 -17.68 -20.19
C ALA A 217 5.06 -18.40 -21.54
N GLY A 218 5.38 -17.67 -22.61
CA GLY A 218 5.67 -18.23 -23.93
C GLY A 218 6.92 -19.12 -23.94
N ILE A 219 8.00 -18.70 -23.28
CA ILE A 219 9.23 -19.50 -23.15
C ILE A 219 8.96 -20.80 -22.38
N ILE A 220 8.18 -20.74 -21.29
CA ILE A 220 7.82 -21.93 -20.51
C ILE A 220 6.97 -22.90 -21.35
N LEU A 221 6.01 -22.40 -22.14
CA LEU A 221 5.21 -23.23 -23.03
C LEU A 221 6.06 -23.86 -24.15
N PHE A 222 6.99 -23.09 -24.72
CA PHE A 222 7.90 -23.57 -25.76
C PHE A 222 8.84 -24.66 -25.22
N ILE A 223 9.44 -24.49 -24.04
CA ILE A 223 10.30 -25.52 -23.46
C ILE A 223 9.54 -26.82 -23.19
N ASN A 224 8.29 -26.74 -22.74
CA ASN A 224 7.46 -27.92 -22.50
C ASN A 224 6.96 -28.60 -23.79
N SER A 225 7.08 -27.99 -24.97
CA SER A 225 6.71 -28.64 -26.25
C SER A 225 7.86 -29.43 -26.89
N TYR A 226 9.08 -29.34 -26.36
CA TYR A 226 10.27 -30.06 -26.85
C TYR A 226 10.84 -31.04 -25.82
N MET A 227 10.16 -31.23 -24.69
CA MET A 227 10.40 -32.31 -23.71
C MET A 227 9.25 -33.30 -23.76
#